data_AF-M0EVN5-F1
#
_entry.id   AF-M0EVN5-F1
#
_cell.length_a   1.000
_cell.length_b   1.000
_cell.length_c   1.000
_cell.angle_alpha   90.00
_cell.angle_beta   90.00
_cell.angle_gamma   90.00
#
_symmetry.space_group_name_H-M   'P 1'
#
loop_
_entity.id
_entity.type
_entity.pdbx_description
1 polymer ?
#
loop_
_entity_poly.entity_id
_entity_poly.type
_entity_poly.pdbx_seq_one_letter_code
_entity_poly.pdbx_strand_id
1 'polypeptide(L)'
;MTLEQFLDRFDGPERSVVVVNRTDPDPVLNMLVDTFGDDVMRVVDGRVTDGAGDGRVTDGAGPVDASRTVGLTAEDLTGYAGVDGDDEAVPSLDVEVLRRRDDIPFDGGTPDDIENLVLLMEDGEVVAGSTLSELGDAVLFVNSDLYTTGSRSLDDVDLPSVISGLNDATFTLRGYPESNRQKLLLITISRFIERAAWTAGDGTLRSSFQRLSRIDDEVGTRAVYERIADTGVDTHLYGVPDDLPEDLDAVIHAGEAQDFTDSWFVVYRPPEGPHPAESDPESDLVRGIEGGVGLLAVEAEPRVWRGLWTFDADRVSRVNRYIERNL
;
A
#
# COMPACT_ATOMS: atom_id res chain seq x y z
N MET A 1 -6.32 -4.58 -27.46
CA MET A 1 -6.67 -4.39 -26.05
C MET A 1 -5.42 -3.82 -25.42
N THR A 2 -5.53 -2.76 -24.63
CA THR A 2 -4.42 -2.15 -23.87
C THR A 2 -4.48 -2.59 -22.40
N LEU A 3 -3.41 -2.35 -21.64
CA LEU A 3 -3.40 -2.56 -20.19
C LEU A 3 -4.47 -1.73 -19.49
N GLU A 4 -4.75 -0.52 -19.98
CA GLU A 4 -5.85 0.33 -19.49
C GLU A 4 -7.22 -0.36 -19.61
N GLN A 5 -7.56 -0.85 -20.81
CA GLN A 5 -8.82 -1.57 -21.05
C GLN A 5 -8.89 -2.90 -20.30
N PHE A 6 -7.74 -3.46 -19.93
CA PHE A 6 -7.64 -4.66 -19.12
C PHE A 6 -7.86 -4.35 -17.63
N LEU A 7 -7.33 -3.23 -17.14
CA LEU A 7 -7.50 -2.75 -15.76
C LEU A 7 -8.99 -2.51 -15.45
N ASP A 8 -9.75 -1.94 -16.40
CA ASP A 8 -11.20 -1.72 -16.29
C ASP A 8 -12.04 -2.98 -16.07
N ARG A 9 -11.44 -4.17 -16.16
CA ARG A 9 -12.11 -5.46 -15.91
C ARG A 9 -11.90 -5.97 -14.49
N PHE A 10 -11.21 -5.22 -13.65
CA PHE A 10 -11.09 -5.50 -12.24
C PHE A 10 -11.96 -4.50 -11.48
N ASP A 11 -13.00 -5.01 -10.85
CA ASP A 11 -13.74 -4.30 -9.83
C ASP A 11 -13.04 -4.55 -8.49
N GLY A 12 -12.86 -3.52 -7.67
CA GLY A 12 -12.28 -3.61 -6.33
C GLY A 12 -13.24 -3.07 -5.27
N PRO A 13 -13.03 -3.42 -4.00
CA PRO A 13 -13.74 -2.74 -2.91
C PRO A 13 -13.39 -1.25 -2.93
N GLU A 14 -14.37 -0.41 -2.62
CA GLU A 14 -14.12 1.02 -2.38
C GLU A 14 -13.56 1.16 -0.97
N ARG A 15 -12.27 1.50 -0.88
CA ARG A 15 -11.62 1.77 0.39
C ARG A 15 -11.27 3.24 0.51
N SER A 16 -11.41 3.78 1.71
CA SER A 16 -11.03 5.17 2.04
C SER A 16 -10.10 5.18 3.24
N VAL A 17 -9.24 6.19 3.31
CA VAL A 17 -8.26 6.32 4.38
C VAL A 17 -8.65 7.50 5.28
N VAL A 18 -8.69 7.27 6.58
CA VAL A 18 -9.10 8.24 7.59
C VAL A 18 -7.92 8.55 8.50
N VAL A 19 -7.59 9.83 8.66
CA VAL A 19 -6.55 10.24 9.62
C VAL A 19 -7.22 10.79 10.87
N VAL A 20 -6.80 10.28 12.02
CA VAL A 20 -7.36 10.62 13.34
C VAL A 20 -6.26 11.15 14.26
N ASN A 21 -6.58 12.23 14.96
CA ASN A 21 -5.72 12.99 15.87
C ASN A 21 -4.61 13.72 15.10
N ARG A 22 -4.60 15.05 15.23
CA ARG A 22 -3.71 15.95 14.50
C ARG A 22 -2.74 16.63 15.46
N THR A 23 -1.78 15.89 15.99
CA THR A 23 -0.72 16.50 16.81
C THR A 23 0.61 16.58 16.05
N ASP A 24 0.79 15.80 14.98
CA ASP A 24 1.96 15.90 14.09
C ASP A 24 1.91 17.18 13.23
N PRO A 25 3.08 17.70 12.82
CA PRO A 25 3.14 18.92 12.04
C PRO A 25 2.50 18.72 10.66
N ASP A 26 1.79 19.76 10.19
CA ASP A 26 1.11 19.84 8.90
C ASP A 26 1.85 19.22 7.69
N PRO A 27 3.20 19.24 7.57
CA PRO A 27 3.90 18.63 6.45
C PRO A 27 3.66 17.12 6.26
N VAL A 28 3.51 16.34 7.33
CA VAL A 28 3.32 14.88 7.24
C VAL A 28 1.88 14.55 6.86
N LEU A 29 0.93 15.30 7.42
CA LEU A 29 -0.50 15.20 7.05
C LEU A 29 -0.74 15.62 5.61
N ASN A 30 -0.22 16.79 5.20
CA ASN A 30 -0.30 17.24 3.82
C ASN A 30 0.35 16.25 2.86
N MET A 31 1.42 15.56 3.30
CA MET A 31 2.03 14.50 2.52
C MET A 31 1.11 13.30 2.33
N LEU A 32 0.40 12.83 3.36
CA LEU A 32 -0.53 11.71 3.21
C LEU A 32 -1.71 12.07 2.31
N VAL A 33 -2.28 13.26 2.51
CA VAL A 33 -3.32 13.80 1.63
C VAL A 33 -2.79 13.87 0.19
N ASP A 34 -1.55 14.33 0.02
CA ASP A 34 -0.85 14.36 -1.25
C ASP A 34 -0.35 12.97 -1.72
N THR A 35 -0.51 11.89 -0.95
CA THR A 35 -0.12 10.52 -1.34
C THR A 35 -1.32 9.67 -1.74
N PHE A 36 -2.41 9.78 -0.98
CA PHE A 36 -3.62 8.99 -1.15
C PHE A 36 -4.75 9.75 -1.88
N GLY A 37 -4.64 11.08 -2.00
CA GLY A 37 -5.59 11.94 -2.70
C GLY A 37 -6.80 12.36 -1.86
N ASP A 38 -7.33 13.54 -2.14
CA ASP A 38 -8.47 14.14 -1.41
C ASP A 38 -9.76 13.31 -1.51
N ASP A 39 -9.96 12.62 -2.64
CA ASP A 39 -11.19 11.86 -2.92
C ASP A 39 -11.27 10.54 -2.11
N VAL A 40 -10.12 10.03 -1.66
CA VAL A 40 -9.97 8.77 -0.90
C VAL A 40 -9.73 9.05 0.59
N MET A 41 -9.29 10.26 0.93
CA MET A 41 -8.94 10.65 2.30
C MET A 41 -10.06 11.43 2.99
N ARG A 42 -10.62 10.90 4.08
CA ARG A 42 -11.49 11.67 4.98
C ARG A 42 -10.74 12.00 6.27
N VAL A 43 -10.33 13.25 6.44
CA VAL A 43 -9.65 13.66 7.68
C VAL A 43 -10.68 13.98 8.75
N VAL A 44 -10.59 13.31 9.90
CA VAL A 44 -11.49 13.52 11.04
C VAL A 44 -10.67 14.03 12.24
N ASP A 45 -11.01 15.23 12.72
CA ASP A 45 -10.42 15.78 13.94
C ASP A 45 -11.01 15.05 15.15
N GLY A 46 -10.24 14.12 15.71
CA GLY A 46 -10.55 13.43 16.96
C GLY A 46 -9.61 13.83 18.10
N ARG A 47 -10.05 13.65 19.34
CA ARG A 47 -9.18 13.56 20.52
C ARG A 47 -9.05 12.10 20.93
N VAL A 48 -7.83 11.61 21.15
CA VAL A 48 -7.59 10.37 21.90
C VAL A 48 -7.99 10.64 23.34
N THR A 49 -8.89 9.81 23.85
CA THR A 49 -9.13 9.76 25.29
C THR A 49 -8.40 8.55 25.84
N ASP A 50 -7.40 8.78 26.70
CA ASP A 50 -6.89 7.71 27.54
C ASP A 50 -8.07 7.19 28.37
N GLY A 51 -8.34 5.88 28.33
CA GLY A 51 -9.43 5.22 29.06
C GLY A 51 -9.36 5.33 30.59
N ALA A 52 -8.61 6.29 31.14
CA ALA A 52 -8.49 6.61 32.56
C ALA A 52 -9.35 7.83 32.95
N GLY A 53 -10.62 7.84 32.55
CA GLY A 53 -11.62 8.76 33.09
C GLY A 53 -12.27 8.16 34.34
N ASP A 54 -11.98 8.71 35.52
CA ASP A 54 -12.59 8.36 36.82
C ASP A 54 -14.13 8.30 36.71
N GLY A 55 -14.65 7.08 36.70
CA GLY A 55 -16.06 6.80 36.53
C GLY A 55 -16.89 7.27 37.72
N ARG A 56 -17.60 8.38 37.56
CA ARG A 56 -18.90 8.51 38.23
C ARG A 56 -19.93 7.76 37.42
N VAL A 57 -20.19 6.52 37.85
CA VAL A 57 -21.33 5.70 37.44
C VAL A 57 -22.60 6.53 37.60
N THR A 58 -23.22 6.91 36.47
CA THR A 58 -24.65 7.22 36.44
C THR A 58 -25.36 6.03 35.83
N ASP A 59 -26.24 5.48 36.65
CA ASP A 59 -27.06 4.29 36.41
C ASP A 59 -28.01 4.58 35.23
N GLY A 60 -27.87 3.90 34.09
CA GLY A 60 -28.84 4.10 33.00
C GLY A 60 -28.49 3.68 31.58
N ALA A 61 -27.85 2.55 31.33
CA ALA A 61 -27.98 1.83 30.06
C ALA A 61 -27.53 0.37 30.25
N GLY A 62 -28.29 -0.59 29.71
CA GLY A 62 -28.01 -2.01 29.83
C GLY A 62 -26.65 -2.41 29.22
N PRO A 63 -26.12 -3.60 29.56
CA PRO A 63 -24.81 -4.02 29.12
C PRO A 63 -24.78 -4.10 27.60
N VAL A 64 -23.82 -3.42 26.99
CA VAL A 64 -23.48 -3.60 25.57
C VAL A 64 -22.87 -5.00 25.46
N ASP A 65 -23.58 -5.86 24.73
CA ASP A 65 -23.23 -7.25 24.52
C ASP A 65 -21.95 -7.34 23.67
N ALA A 66 -20.81 -7.61 24.32
CA ALA A 66 -19.51 -7.82 23.68
C ALA A 66 -19.43 -9.10 22.81
N SER A 67 -20.55 -9.77 22.56
CA SER A 67 -20.63 -11.00 21.77
C SER A 67 -21.20 -10.82 20.36
N ARG A 68 -21.37 -9.59 19.87
CA ARG A 68 -21.77 -9.37 18.48
C ARG A 68 -20.58 -8.92 17.65
N THR A 69 -20.22 -9.76 16.68
CA THR A 69 -19.40 -9.45 15.51
C THR A 69 -20.14 -8.39 14.67
N VAL A 70 -20.16 -7.16 15.15
CA VAL A 70 -20.54 -5.97 14.40
C VAL A 70 -19.22 -5.25 14.15
N GLY A 71 -18.96 -4.85 12.90
CA GLY A 71 -17.72 -4.20 12.55
C GLY A 71 -17.53 -2.91 13.34
N LEU A 72 -16.26 -2.54 13.55
CA LEU A 72 -15.96 -1.27 14.19
C LEU A 72 -16.23 -0.16 13.18
N THR A 73 -17.33 0.56 13.35
CA THR A 73 -17.61 1.70 12.51
C THR A 73 -16.79 2.91 12.95
N ALA A 74 -16.58 3.86 12.04
CA ALA A 74 -16.01 5.15 12.44
C ALA A 74 -16.83 5.84 13.55
N GLU A 75 -18.14 5.60 13.63
CA GLU A 75 -19.00 6.14 14.69
C GLU A 75 -18.76 5.47 16.06
N ASP A 76 -18.49 4.17 16.08
CA ASP A 76 -18.17 3.42 17.31
C ASP A 76 -16.83 3.81 17.90
N LEU A 77 -15.90 4.15 17.01
CA LEU A 77 -14.62 4.70 17.39
C LEU A 77 -14.80 6.07 18.03
N THR A 78 -15.74 6.88 17.55
CA THR A 78 -16.02 8.21 18.08
C THR A 78 -16.94 8.17 19.29
N GLY A 79 -16.38 7.84 20.46
CA GLY A 79 -17.04 8.13 21.73
C GLY A 79 -17.47 9.59 21.80
N TYR A 80 -18.68 9.84 22.32
CA TYR A 80 -19.08 11.18 22.70
C TYR A 80 -18.46 11.49 24.07
N ALA A 81 -17.31 12.17 24.09
CA ALA A 81 -16.87 12.83 25.32
C ALA A 81 -17.84 13.97 25.62
N GLY A 82 -18.87 13.70 26.43
CA GLY A 82 -19.80 14.71 26.90
C GLY A 82 -19.06 15.75 27.74
N VAL A 83 -18.70 16.87 27.14
CA VAL A 83 -18.27 18.08 27.86
C VAL A 83 -19.52 18.92 28.08
N ASP A 84 -19.82 19.22 29.35
CA ASP A 84 -20.93 20.10 29.72
C ASP A 84 -20.78 21.48 29.03
N GLY A 85 -21.63 21.74 28.05
CA GLY A 85 -21.92 23.08 27.50
C GLY A 85 -21.67 23.22 26.00
N ASP A 86 -22.76 23.44 25.24
CA ASP A 86 -22.95 24.09 23.92
C ASP A 86 -21.86 24.12 22.82
N ASP A 87 -20.76 23.39 22.93
CA ASP A 87 -19.81 23.15 21.85
C ASP A 87 -20.18 21.86 21.09
N GLU A 88 -20.13 21.94 19.76
CA GLU A 88 -20.41 20.85 18.83
C GLU A 88 -19.61 19.60 19.20
N ALA A 89 -20.31 18.46 19.35
CA ALA A 89 -19.71 17.22 19.82
C ALA A 89 -18.51 16.82 18.97
N VAL A 90 -17.30 16.94 19.52
CA VAL A 90 -16.08 16.49 18.85
C VAL A 90 -16.01 14.97 18.99
N PRO A 91 -15.93 14.21 17.89
CA PRO A 91 -15.81 12.76 17.93
C PRO A 91 -14.50 12.37 18.67
N SER A 92 -14.54 11.65 19.80
CA SER A 92 -13.31 11.20 20.50
C SER A 92 -13.01 9.74 20.21
N LEU A 93 -11.83 9.44 19.65
CA LEU A 93 -11.50 8.09 19.21
C LEU A 93 -10.98 7.22 20.37
N ASP A 94 -11.66 6.13 20.74
CA ASP A 94 -11.12 5.17 21.74
C ASP A 94 -10.19 4.15 21.05
N VAL A 95 -8.95 4.56 20.86
CA VAL A 95 -7.88 3.79 20.17
C VAL A 95 -7.59 2.46 20.87
N GLU A 96 -7.82 2.38 22.18
CA GLU A 96 -7.66 1.13 22.94
C GLU A 96 -8.64 0.04 22.48
N VAL A 97 -9.77 0.42 21.88
CA VAL A 97 -10.71 -0.52 21.27
C VAL A 97 -10.13 -1.14 19.99
N LEU A 98 -9.44 -0.35 19.15
CA LEU A 98 -8.78 -0.85 17.94
C LEU A 98 -7.71 -1.89 18.28
N ARG A 99 -6.88 -1.61 19.30
CA ARG A 99 -5.82 -2.56 19.72
C ARG A 99 -6.34 -3.84 20.35
N ARG A 100 -7.54 -3.82 20.93
CA ARG A 100 -8.15 -5.02 21.54
C ARG A 100 -8.86 -5.91 20.52
N ARG A 101 -8.91 -5.48 19.26
CA ARG A 101 -9.50 -6.21 18.15
C ARG A 101 -8.39 -6.92 17.40
N ASP A 102 -8.08 -8.12 17.86
CA ASP A 102 -7.08 -9.02 17.23
C ASP A 102 -7.45 -9.39 15.77
N ASP A 103 -8.69 -9.12 15.36
CA ASP A 103 -9.18 -9.32 14.00
C ASP A 103 -8.86 -8.16 13.04
N ILE A 104 -8.40 -7.01 13.53
CA ILE A 104 -8.02 -5.86 12.70
C ILE A 104 -6.50 -5.71 12.71
N PRO A 105 -5.82 -5.84 11.56
CA PRO A 105 -4.38 -5.60 11.45
C PRO A 105 -4.02 -4.17 11.85
N PHE A 106 -3.02 -4.03 12.74
CA PHE A 106 -2.59 -2.74 13.25
C PHE A 106 -1.08 -2.67 13.49
N ASP A 107 -0.41 -1.63 12.96
CA ASP A 107 1.01 -1.33 13.26
C ASP A 107 1.18 -0.05 14.08
N GLY A 108 2.12 -0.11 15.03
CA GLY A 108 2.47 1.02 15.90
C GLY A 108 2.68 0.57 17.35
N GLY A 109 3.65 1.20 18.02
CA GLY A 109 4.11 0.85 19.37
C GLY A 109 3.12 1.11 20.51
N THR A 110 3.66 1.31 21.72
CA THR A 110 2.92 1.32 23.00
C THR A 110 1.81 2.40 23.12
N PRO A 111 0.79 2.17 23.97
CA PRO A 111 -0.37 3.06 24.12
C PRO A 111 -0.15 4.53 24.40
N ASP A 112 0.92 4.84 25.11
CA ASP A 112 1.07 6.16 25.70
C ASP A 112 1.52 7.24 24.67
N ASP A 113 1.83 6.87 23.42
CA ASP A 113 2.38 7.77 22.38
C ASP A 113 1.54 7.83 21.08
N ILE A 114 0.32 7.27 21.04
CA ILE A 114 -0.48 7.34 19.81
C ILE A 114 -1.14 8.70 19.67
N GLU A 115 -0.53 9.48 18.79
CA GLU A 115 -0.90 10.87 18.58
C GLU A 115 -1.47 11.12 17.18
N ASN A 116 -1.15 10.26 16.19
CA ASN A 116 -1.64 10.38 14.81
C ASN A 116 -1.85 8.98 14.18
N LEU A 117 -3.12 8.64 13.93
CA LEU A 117 -3.55 7.36 13.38
C LEU A 117 -4.01 7.50 11.94
N VAL A 118 -3.75 6.45 11.16
CA VAL A 118 -4.27 6.29 9.81
C VAL A 118 -5.07 5.00 9.80
N LEU A 119 -6.36 5.10 9.47
CA LEU A 119 -7.30 3.98 9.43
C LEU A 119 -7.73 3.73 7.99
N LEU A 120 -7.81 2.47 7.61
CA LEU A 120 -8.39 2.06 6.34
C LEU A 120 -9.83 1.63 6.58
N MET A 121 -10.74 2.18 5.77
CA MET A 121 -12.17 1.96 5.87
C MET A 121 -12.69 1.23 4.62
N GLU A 122 -13.56 0.24 4.82
CA GLU A 122 -14.33 -0.43 3.78
C GLU A 122 -15.79 -0.50 4.24
N ASP A 123 -16.74 -0.06 3.40
CA ASP A 123 -18.18 -0.06 3.73
C ASP A 123 -18.56 0.59 5.09
N GLY A 124 -17.75 1.55 5.56
CA GLY A 124 -17.95 2.24 6.83
C GLY A 124 -17.36 1.55 8.06
N GLU A 125 -16.72 0.39 7.88
CA GLU A 125 -16.02 -0.37 8.91
C GLU A 125 -14.49 -0.23 8.77
N VAL A 126 -13.79 -0.24 9.91
CA VAL A 126 -12.33 -0.24 9.93
C VAL A 126 -11.82 -1.62 9.58
N VAL A 127 -10.95 -1.70 8.57
CA VAL A 127 -10.35 -2.96 8.11
C VAL A 127 -8.85 -3.05 8.37
N ALA A 128 -8.17 -1.93 8.61
CA ALA A 128 -6.76 -1.88 9.03
C ALA A 128 -6.43 -0.54 9.68
N GLY A 129 -5.33 -0.49 10.44
CA GLY A 129 -4.78 0.76 10.96
C GLY A 129 -3.26 0.79 11.04
N SER A 130 -2.68 1.98 10.94
CA SER A 130 -1.24 2.20 11.12
C SER A 130 -1.04 3.55 11.81
N THR A 131 0.12 3.77 12.41
CA THR A 131 0.49 5.13 12.83
C THR A 131 0.93 5.98 11.64
N LEU A 132 0.79 7.29 11.75
CA LEU A 132 1.28 8.25 10.75
C LEU A 132 2.80 8.11 10.53
N SER A 133 3.56 7.82 11.60
CA SER A 133 5.01 7.60 11.52
C SER A 133 5.35 6.35 10.72
N GLU A 134 4.74 5.20 11.02
CA GLU A 134 4.98 3.95 10.27
C GLU A 134 4.65 4.10 8.78
N LEU A 135 3.52 4.75 8.48
CA LEU A 135 3.14 5.01 7.09
C LEU A 135 4.07 5.99 6.40
N GLY A 136 4.46 7.05 7.11
CA GLY A 136 5.45 8.02 6.66
C GLY A 136 6.79 7.35 6.36
N ASP A 137 7.24 6.44 7.22
CA ASP A 137 8.51 5.74 7.07
C ASP A 137 8.52 4.79 5.87
N ALA A 138 7.43 4.05 5.68
CA ALA A 138 7.27 3.16 4.54
C ALA A 138 7.19 3.91 3.20
N VAL A 139 6.58 5.10 3.16
CA VAL A 139 6.42 5.87 1.91
C VAL A 139 7.61 6.81 1.66
N LEU A 140 8.19 7.42 2.68
CA LEU A 140 9.29 8.39 2.54
C LEU A 140 10.67 7.74 2.64
N PHE A 141 10.91 6.89 3.64
CA PHE A 141 12.25 6.38 3.92
C PHE A 141 12.62 5.20 3.03
N VAL A 142 11.65 4.40 2.55
CA VAL A 142 11.91 3.42 1.46
C VAL A 142 12.44 4.13 0.20
N ASN A 143 11.94 5.33 -0.08
CA ASN A 143 12.39 6.16 -1.20
C ASN A 143 13.72 6.90 -0.92
N SER A 144 13.98 7.28 0.33
CA SER A 144 15.20 7.99 0.72
C SER A 144 16.42 7.07 0.74
N ASP A 145 16.30 5.90 1.36
CA ASP A 145 17.49 5.15 1.76
C ASP A 145 18.00 4.16 0.72
N LEU A 146 17.15 3.67 -0.20
CA LEU A 146 17.61 2.84 -1.32
C LEU A 146 18.00 3.67 -2.56
N TYR A 147 17.30 4.79 -2.80
CA TYR A 147 17.54 5.65 -3.97
C TYR A 147 18.43 6.88 -3.70
N THR A 148 18.72 7.26 -2.45
CA THR A 148 19.66 8.38 -2.17
C THR A 148 20.96 7.90 -1.55
N THR A 149 20.92 6.92 -0.64
CA THR A 149 22.09 6.48 0.14
C THR A 149 22.48 5.02 -0.08
N GLY A 150 21.60 4.19 -0.65
CA GLY A 150 21.79 2.74 -0.80
C GLY A 150 21.91 1.99 0.54
N SER A 151 21.43 2.56 1.64
CA SER A 151 21.68 2.11 3.02
C SER A 151 20.74 1.01 3.51
N ARG A 152 19.51 0.89 2.98
CA ARG A 152 18.57 -0.18 3.38
C ARG A 152 18.70 -1.38 2.44
N SER A 153 18.84 -2.59 2.99
CA SER A 153 18.80 -3.82 2.17
C SER A 153 17.36 -4.16 1.81
N LEU A 154 17.16 -5.02 0.80
CA LEU A 154 15.84 -5.53 0.45
C LEU A 154 15.16 -6.20 1.67
N ASP A 155 15.93 -6.64 2.67
CA ASP A 155 15.45 -7.33 3.87
C ASP A 155 14.52 -6.52 4.78
N ASP A 156 14.46 -5.19 4.67
CA ASP A 156 13.74 -4.36 5.64
C ASP A 156 12.43 -3.74 5.09
N VAL A 157 11.92 -4.20 3.93
CA VAL A 157 10.73 -3.60 3.30
C VAL A 157 9.46 -4.36 3.66
N ASP A 158 8.88 -4.07 4.84
CA ASP A 158 7.53 -4.51 5.21
C ASP A 158 6.49 -3.44 4.84
N LEU A 159 5.28 -3.87 4.48
CA LEU A 159 4.16 -2.96 4.21
C LEU A 159 3.40 -2.70 5.51
N PRO A 160 3.15 -1.43 5.88
CA PRO A 160 2.20 -1.11 6.93
C PRO A 160 0.82 -1.69 6.60
N SER A 161 0.09 -2.09 7.62
CA SER A 161 -1.28 -2.63 7.60
C SER A 161 -2.24 -1.80 6.74
N VAL A 162 -2.13 -0.46 6.74
CA VAL A 162 -2.95 0.38 5.84
C VAL A 162 -2.57 0.20 4.36
N ILE A 163 -1.27 0.10 4.02
CA ILE A 163 -0.85 -0.14 2.63
C ILE A 163 -1.23 -1.56 2.23
N SER A 164 -0.92 -2.56 3.08
CA SER A 164 -1.30 -3.96 2.94
C SER A 164 -2.81 -4.12 2.69
N GLY A 165 -3.61 -3.41 3.47
CA GLY A 165 -5.06 -3.40 3.36
C GLY A 165 -5.57 -2.75 2.07
N LEU A 166 -4.76 -2.06 1.27
CA LEU A 166 -5.20 -1.53 -0.04
C LEU A 166 -5.18 -2.59 -1.16
N ASN A 167 -4.77 -3.82 -0.89
CA ASN A 167 -4.78 -4.88 -1.90
C ASN A 167 -6.18 -5.08 -2.50
N ASP A 168 -6.28 -5.40 -3.78
CA ASP A 168 -7.53 -5.55 -4.53
C ASP A 168 -8.41 -4.31 -4.70
N ALA A 169 -8.21 -3.27 -3.90
CA ALA A 169 -8.84 -1.97 -4.08
C ALA A 169 -8.20 -1.24 -5.28
N THR A 170 -9.05 -0.64 -6.12
CA THR A 170 -8.57 0.24 -7.19
C THR A 170 -8.31 1.62 -6.62
N PHE A 171 -7.17 2.21 -6.94
CA PHE A 171 -6.78 3.55 -6.50
C PHE A 171 -6.50 4.46 -7.70
N THR A 172 -6.62 5.77 -7.48
CA THR A 172 -6.27 6.80 -8.46
C THR A 172 -5.16 7.67 -7.89
N LEU A 173 -4.10 7.89 -8.66
CA LEU A 173 -2.96 8.73 -8.32
C LEU A 173 -2.81 9.87 -9.31
N ARG A 174 -2.30 11.01 -8.86
CA ARG A 174 -2.00 12.19 -9.67
C ARG A 174 -0.50 12.43 -9.70
N GLY A 175 0.02 12.79 -10.88
CA GLY A 175 1.41 13.19 -11.10
C GLY A 175 1.59 14.71 -11.08
N TYR A 176 2.79 15.19 -11.39
CA TYR A 176 3.14 16.61 -11.33
C TYR A 176 2.42 17.46 -12.38
N PRO A 177 1.92 18.67 -12.07
CA PRO A 177 2.09 19.42 -10.83
C PRO A 177 1.05 19.14 -9.75
N GLU A 178 0.03 18.34 -10.04
CA GLU A 178 -1.06 18.04 -9.13
C GLU A 178 -0.55 17.29 -7.88
N SER A 179 0.41 16.37 -8.04
CA SER A 179 1.18 15.81 -6.93
C SER A 179 2.58 15.33 -7.36
N ASN A 180 3.55 15.45 -6.46
CA ASN A 180 4.88 14.82 -6.61
C ASN A 180 5.03 13.55 -5.77
N ARG A 181 4.03 13.19 -4.97
CA ARG A 181 4.15 12.20 -3.89
C ARG A 181 3.24 10.99 -4.05
N GLN A 182 2.11 11.08 -4.75
CA GLN A 182 1.22 9.92 -4.95
C GLN A 182 1.91 8.73 -5.61
N LYS A 183 2.87 8.98 -6.50
CA LYS A 183 3.69 7.91 -7.12
C LYS A 183 4.55 7.12 -6.11
N LEU A 184 4.84 7.68 -4.92
CA LEU A 184 5.64 7.01 -3.90
C LEU A 184 4.97 5.71 -3.43
N LEU A 185 3.63 5.65 -3.45
CA LEU A 185 2.88 4.43 -3.16
C LEU A 185 3.22 3.30 -4.15
N LEU A 186 3.27 3.61 -5.46
CA LEU A 186 3.66 2.64 -6.48
C LEU A 186 5.07 2.11 -6.24
N ILE A 187 5.99 3.00 -5.85
CA ILE A 187 7.38 2.62 -5.56
C ILE A 187 7.45 1.72 -4.33
N THR A 188 6.76 2.07 -3.23
CA THR A 188 6.72 1.26 -2.00
C THR A 188 6.20 -0.16 -2.28
N ILE A 189 5.09 -0.28 -3.01
CA ILE A 189 4.54 -1.59 -3.39
C ILE A 189 5.49 -2.34 -4.33
N SER A 190 6.10 -1.65 -5.30
CA SER A 190 7.09 -2.24 -6.21
C SER A 190 8.27 -2.85 -5.45
N ARG A 191 8.82 -2.11 -4.46
CA ARG A 191 9.92 -2.59 -3.62
C ARG A 191 9.53 -3.81 -2.78
N PHE A 192 8.31 -3.84 -2.27
CA PHE A 192 7.79 -5.02 -1.57
C PHE A 192 7.73 -6.25 -2.50
N ILE A 193 7.25 -6.09 -3.75
CA ILE A 193 7.18 -7.19 -4.72
C ILE A 193 8.59 -7.67 -5.14
N GLU A 194 9.51 -6.74 -5.34
CA GLU A 194 10.91 -7.04 -5.63
C GLU A 194 11.59 -7.78 -4.48
N ARG A 195 11.30 -7.41 -3.22
CA ARG A 195 11.73 -8.16 -2.03
C ARG A 195 11.16 -9.57 -2.04
N ALA A 196 9.86 -9.73 -2.30
CA ALA A 196 9.23 -11.05 -2.35
C ALA A 196 9.93 -11.95 -3.39
N ALA A 197 10.19 -11.43 -4.59
CA ALA A 197 10.92 -12.16 -5.62
C ALA A 197 12.35 -12.54 -5.17
N TRP A 198 13.09 -11.56 -4.66
CA TRP A 198 14.46 -11.78 -4.18
C TRP A 198 14.54 -12.81 -3.05
N THR A 199 13.63 -12.73 -2.07
CA THR A 199 13.57 -13.66 -0.93
C THR A 199 13.14 -15.06 -1.36
N ALA A 200 12.23 -15.19 -2.33
CA ALA A 200 11.86 -16.49 -2.89
C ALA A 200 13.05 -17.16 -3.59
N GLY A 201 13.84 -16.36 -4.34
CA GLY A 201 15.07 -16.83 -4.98
C GLY A 201 14.86 -17.67 -6.24
N ASP A 202 13.62 -17.88 -6.67
CA ASP A 202 13.22 -18.47 -7.94
C ASP A 202 11.87 -17.89 -8.43
N GLY A 203 11.40 -18.36 -9.59
CA GLY A 203 10.19 -17.85 -10.22
C GLY A 203 10.50 -16.77 -11.25
N THR A 204 9.57 -15.84 -11.45
CA THR A 204 9.66 -14.83 -12.52
C THR A 204 9.23 -13.46 -12.02
N LEU A 205 10.06 -12.44 -12.24
CA LEU A 205 9.75 -11.04 -11.94
C LEU A 205 9.62 -10.25 -13.25
N ARG A 206 8.50 -9.53 -13.41
CA ARG A 206 8.23 -8.65 -14.56
C ARG A 206 8.09 -7.21 -14.09
N SER A 207 8.96 -6.32 -14.57
CA SER A 207 8.97 -4.92 -14.16
C SER A 207 9.02 -3.97 -15.35
N SER A 208 8.11 -3.00 -15.39
CA SER A 208 8.13 -1.93 -16.40
C SER A 208 8.82 -0.67 -15.88
N PHE A 209 9.65 -0.05 -16.71
CA PHE A 209 10.35 1.21 -16.40
C PHE A 209 9.83 2.41 -17.20
N GLN A 210 8.96 2.19 -18.18
CA GLN A 210 8.58 3.12 -19.25
C GLN A 210 9.74 3.49 -20.19
N ARG A 211 10.93 3.74 -19.65
CA ARG A 211 12.19 4.04 -20.34
C ARG A 211 13.29 3.22 -19.71
N LEU A 212 14.04 2.48 -20.52
CA LEU A 212 15.08 1.59 -20.02
C LEU A 212 16.28 2.36 -19.45
N SER A 213 16.50 3.63 -19.86
CA SER A 213 17.54 4.48 -19.26
C SER A 213 17.40 4.65 -17.74
N ARG A 214 16.18 4.55 -17.21
CA ARG A 214 15.92 4.67 -15.76
C ARG A 214 16.62 3.62 -14.92
N ILE A 215 16.98 2.47 -15.51
CA ILE A 215 17.68 1.42 -14.79
C ILE A 215 19.03 1.94 -14.28
N ASP A 216 19.75 2.69 -15.12
CA ASP A 216 21.08 3.24 -14.82
C ASP A 216 21.02 4.69 -14.29
N ASP A 217 20.01 5.48 -14.70
CA ASP A 217 19.85 6.87 -14.26
C ASP A 217 19.32 6.99 -12.82
N GLU A 218 18.50 6.04 -12.37
CA GLU A 218 17.93 6.06 -11.03
C GLU A 218 18.86 5.33 -10.05
N VAL A 219 19.38 6.09 -9.09
CA VAL A 219 20.29 5.60 -8.06
C VAL A 219 19.68 4.39 -7.34
N GLY A 220 20.44 3.30 -7.23
CA GLY A 220 20.02 2.08 -6.53
C GLY A 220 19.12 1.15 -7.34
N THR A 221 18.50 1.59 -8.45
CA THR A 221 17.66 0.73 -9.29
C THR A 221 18.46 -0.42 -9.88
N ARG A 222 19.54 -0.15 -10.62
CA ARG A 222 20.43 -1.18 -11.17
C ARG A 222 20.86 -2.20 -10.11
N ALA A 223 21.32 -1.73 -8.96
CA ALA A 223 21.82 -2.59 -7.89
C ALA A 223 20.74 -3.54 -7.31
N VAL A 224 19.47 -3.13 -7.30
CA VAL A 224 18.36 -4.02 -6.89
C VAL A 224 18.18 -5.14 -7.91
N TYR A 225 18.14 -4.81 -9.20
CA TYR A 225 17.92 -5.81 -10.25
C TYR A 225 19.12 -6.72 -10.45
N GLU A 226 20.36 -6.25 -10.25
CA GLU A 226 21.55 -7.11 -10.18
C GLU A 226 21.41 -8.13 -9.04
N ARG A 227 21.02 -7.71 -7.84
CA ARG A 227 20.84 -8.63 -6.70
C ARG A 227 19.72 -9.65 -6.92
N ILE A 228 18.63 -9.26 -7.58
CA ILE A 228 17.53 -10.17 -7.91
C ILE A 228 18.01 -11.18 -8.96
N ALA A 229 18.67 -10.71 -10.02
CA ALA A 229 19.19 -11.55 -11.09
C ALA A 229 20.29 -12.52 -10.61
N ASP A 230 21.11 -12.13 -9.64
CA ASP A 230 22.12 -12.98 -8.99
C ASP A 230 21.52 -14.17 -8.20
N THR A 231 20.19 -14.21 -8.05
CA THR A 231 19.47 -15.38 -7.50
C THR A 231 19.14 -16.40 -8.60
N GLY A 232 18.00 -17.11 -8.49
CA GLY A 232 17.43 -17.94 -9.54
C GLY A 232 16.17 -17.35 -10.19
N VAL A 233 15.83 -16.08 -9.88
CA VAL A 233 14.63 -15.41 -10.41
C VAL A 233 14.83 -15.00 -11.88
N ASP A 234 13.94 -15.46 -12.75
CA ASP A 234 13.89 -15.04 -14.15
C ASP A 234 13.37 -13.60 -14.26
N THR A 235 14.28 -12.66 -14.52
CA THR A 235 14.02 -11.22 -14.45
C THR A 235 13.73 -10.65 -15.85
N HIS A 236 12.57 -10.02 -16.01
CA HIS A 236 12.12 -9.43 -17.27
C HIS A 236 11.84 -7.93 -17.11
N LEU A 237 12.49 -7.11 -17.95
CA LEU A 237 12.39 -5.65 -17.88
C LEU A 237 11.75 -5.08 -19.14
N TYR A 238 10.79 -4.17 -18.97
CA TYR A 238 9.98 -3.63 -20.05
C TYR A 238 10.14 -2.11 -20.14
N GLY A 239 10.36 -1.58 -21.35
CA GLY A 239 10.38 -0.13 -21.56
C GLY A 239 10.76 0.29 -22.98
N VAL A 240 10.76 1.60 -23.22
CA VAL A 240 11.32 2.19 -24.43
C VAL A 240 12.83 1.97 -24.45
N PRO A 241 13.42 1.55 -25.59
CA PRO A 241 14.87 1.35 -25.71
C PRO A 241 15.63 2.66 -25.94
N ASP A 242 15.46 3.62 -25.03
CA ASP A 242 16.18 4.90 -25.07
C ASP A 242 17.63 4.79 -24.59
N ASP A 243 17.89 3.89 -23.65
CA ASP A 243 19.21 3.37 -23.32
C ASP A 243 19.08 1.94 -22.78
N LEU A 244 19.85 0.99 -23.30
CA LEU A 244 19.72 -0.43 -22.91
C LEU A 244 20.72 -0.74 -21.78
N PRO A 245 20.28 -1.38 -20.68
CA PRO A 245 21.20 -1.74 -19.61
C PRO A 245 22.23 -2.75 -20.13
N GLU A 246 23.51 -2.38 -20.05
CA GLU A 246 24.63 -3.28 -20.35
C GLU A 246 24.92 -4.18 -19.14
N ASP A 247 25.33 -5.42 -19.39
CA ASP A 247 25.83 -6.37 -18.36
C ASP A 247 24.85 -6.64 -17.19
N LEU A 248 23.54 -6.63 -17.46
CA LEU A 248 22.50 -7.06 -16.51
C LEU A 248 21.91 -8.40 -16.94
N ASP A 249 21.87 -9.39 -16.06
CA ASP A 249 21.31 -10.73 -16.35
C ASP A 249 19.77 -10.70 -16.29
N ALA A 250 19.17 -10.03 -17.28
CA ALA A 250 17.73 -9.87 -17.40
C ALA A 250 17.28 -9.94 -18.87
N VAL A 251 16.07 -10.44 -19.09
CA VAL A 251 15.42 -10.43 -20.40
C VAL A 251 14.80 -9.06 -20.66
N ILE A 252 15.31 -8.36 -21.66
CA ILE A 252 14.81 -7.03 -22.01
C ILE A 252 13.71 -7.12 -23.08
N HIS A 253 12.57 -6.51 -22.78
CA HIS A 253 11.42 -6.35 -23.66
C HIS A 253 11.30 -4.88 -24.04
N ALA A 254 11.74 -4.55 -25.25
CA ALA A 254 11.78 -3.17 -25.74
C ALA A 254 10.59 -2.86 -26.65
N GLY A 255 9.89 -1.76 -26.40
CA GLY A 255 8.77 -1.33 -27.23
C GLY A 255 8.36 0.12 -26.99
N GLU A 256 7.60 0.69 -27.94
CA GLU A 256 7.14 2.09 -27.92
C GLU A 256 5.60 2.22 -27.88
N ALA A 257 4.88 1.10 -27.76
CA ALA A 257 3.43 1.14 -27.63
C ALA A 257 3.01 1.70 -26.26
N GLN A 258 1.76 2.14 -26.14
CA GLN A 258 1.22 2.71 -24.89
C GLN A 258 1.40 1.78 -23.68
N ASP A 259 1.30 0.46 -23.87
CA ASP A 259 1.53 -0.49 -22.79
C ASP A 259 2.99 -0.47 -22.27
N PHE A 260 3.96 0.00 -23.06
CA PHE A 260 5.33 0.25 -22.58
C PHE A 260 5.46 1.64 -21.95
N THR A 261 4.85 2.69 -22.52
CA THR A 261 5.10 4.08 -22.10
C THR A 261 4.20 4.55 -20.96
N ASP A 262 2.97 4.04 -20.89
CA ASP A 262 1.88 4.58 -20.08
C ASP A 262 1.44 3.58 -18.99
N SER A 263 2.29 2.60 -18.68
CA SER A 263 2.05 1.59 -17.65
C SER A 263 3.18 1.50 -16.63
N TRP A 264 2.80 1.11 -15.42
CA TRP A 264 3.66 0.77 -14.30
C TRP A 264 3.18 -0.57 -13.75
N PHE A 265 3.91 -1.64 -14.03
CA PHE A 265 3.65 -2.95 -13.44
C PHE A 265 4.92 -3.53 -12.83
N VAL A 266 4.73 -4.21 -11.70
CA VAL A 266 5.73 -5.08 -11.08
C VAL A 266 4.98 -6.33 -10.64
N VAL A 267 5.36 -7.49 -11.18
CA VAL A 267 4.62 -8.72 -10.98
C VAL A 267 5.58 -9.86 -10.71
N TYR A 268 5.46 -10.45 -9.53
CA TYR A 268 6.15 -11.67 -9.17
C TYR A 268 5.22 -12.88 -9.35
N ARG A 269 5.73 -13.89 -10.05
CA ARG A 269 5.07 -15.18 -10.27
C ARG A 269 5.97 -16.30 -9.70
N PRO A 270 5.50 -17.10 -8.73
CA PRO A 270 6.24 -18.27 -8.25
C PRO A 270 6.32 -19.34 -9.36
N PRO A 271 7.29 -20.27 -9.31
CA PRO A 271 7.55 -21.19 -10.41
C PRO A 271 6.37 -22.09 -10.76
N GLU A 272 5.65 -22.59 -9.75
CA GLU A 272 4.40 -23.34 -9.85
C GLU A 272 3.22 -22.52 -10.42
N GLY A 273 3.39 -21.21 -10.50
CA GLY A 273 2.40 -20.25 -10.94
C GLY A 273 1.54 -19.71 -9.81
N PRO A 274 0.82 -18.60 -10.03
CA PRO A 274 0.09 -17.95 -8.96
C PRO A 274 -0.98 -18.89 -8.39
N HIS A 275 -1.02 -18.98 -7.07
CA HIS A 275 -2.00 -19.78 -6.34
C HIS A 275 -2.28 -19.11 -4.99
N PRO A 276 -3.40 -19.45 -4.31
CA PRO A 276 -3.58 -19.03 -2.93
C PRO A 276 -2.39 -19.52 -2.09
N ALA A 277 -1.88 -18.67 -1.20
CA ALA A 277 -0.90 -19.08 -0.20
C ALA A 277 -1.43 -20.25 0.65
N GLU A 278 -0.53 -20.94 1.37
CA GLU A 278 -0.98 -21.91 2.37
C GLU A 278 -1.89 -21.23 3.41
N SER A 279 -2.72 -22.01 4.11
CA SER A 279 -3.76 -21.44 4.97
C SER A 279 -3.15 -20.59 6.09
N ASP A 280 -3.43 -19.28 6.04
CA ASP A 280 -3.04 -18.23 6.99
C ASP A 280 -1.52 -17.94 7.03
N PRO A 281 -0.98 -17.31 5.97
CA PRO A 281 0.46 -16.98 5.92
C PRO A 281 0.82 -16.01 7.05
N GLU A 282 1.97 -16.24 7.69
CA GLU A 282 2.42 -15.46 8.85
C GLU A 282 2.67 -13.97 8.52
N SER A 283 2.84 -13.63 7.24
CA SER A 283 2.97 -12.25 6.77
C SER A 283 2.58 -12.11 5.30
N ASP A 284 2.38 -10.86 4.86
CA ASP A 284 2.19 -10.54 3.45
C ASP A 284 3.41 -10.92 2.59
N LEU A 285 4.62 -10.86 3.14
CA LEU A 285 5.82 -11.30 2.43
C LEU A 285 5.75 -12.79 2.13
N VAL A 286 5.38 -13.62 3.12
CA VAL A 286 5.17 -15.07 2.93
C VAL A 286 4.06 -15.31 1.90
N ARG A 287 2.94 -14.57 2.01
CA ARG A 287 1.84 -14.64 1.04
C ARG A 287 2.31 -14.35 -0.39
N GLY A 288 3.11 -13.31 -0.59
CA GLY A 288 3.64 -12.92 -1.89
C GLY A 288 4.67 -13.89 -2.45
N ILE A 289 5.54 -14.45 -1.60
CA ILE A 289 6.52 -15.48 -1.96
C ILE A 289 5.81 -16.75 -2.44
N GLU A 290 4.86 -17.26 -1.66
CA GLU A 290 4.15 -18.50 -1.96
C GLU A 290 3.19 -18.33 -3.13
N GLY A 291 2.30 -17.34 -3.07
CA GLY A 291 1.17 -17.23 -4.00
C GLY A 291 1.39 -16.33 -5.20
N GLY A 292 2.45 -15.51 -5.18
CA GLY A 292 2.66 -14.43 -6.12
C GLY A 292 1.93 -13.15 -5.74
N VAL A 293 2.39 -12.04 -6.32
CA VAL A 293 1.88 -10.70 -6.04
C VAL A 293 2.10 -9.82 -7.26
N GLY A 294 1.14 -8.94 -7.56
CA GLY A 294 1.22 -8.05 -8.72
C GLY A 294 0.71 -6.65 -8.43
N LEU A 295 1.41 -5.67 -8.98
CA LEU A 295 1.00 -4.28 -9.11
C LEU A 295 0.79 -3.97 -10.59
N LEU A 296 -0.33 -3.32 -10.93
CA LEU A 296 -0.59 -2.74 -12.24
C LEU A 296 -1.20 -1.36 -12.05
N ALA A 297 -0.54 -0.34 -12.60
CA ALA A 297 -1.07 1.00 -12.76
C ALA A 297 -0.88 1.49 -14.19
N VAL A 298 -1.83 2.28 -14.69
CA VAL A 298 -1.85 2.81 -16.05
C VAL A 298 -2.26 4.28 -16.03
N GLU A 299 -1.65 5.09 -16.89
CA GLU A 299 -2.00 6.50 -17.06
C GLU A 299 -3.27 6.61 -17.92
N ALA A 300 -4.43 6.72 -17.29
CA ALA A 300 -5.73 6.79 -17.98
C ALA A 300 -6.01 8.19 -18.54
N GLU A 301 -5.51 9.23 -17.87
CA GLU A 301 -5.52 10.61 -18.35
C GLU A 301 -4.12 11.22 -18.11
N PRO A 302 -3.74 12.31 -18.80
CA PRO A 302 -2.43 12.92 -18.60
C PRO A 302 -2.14 13.22 -17.12
N ARG A 303 -1.19 12.46 -16.56
CA ARG A 303 -0.75 12.47 -15.16
C ARG A 303 -1.79 11.99 -14.16
N VAL A 304 -2.78 11.22 -14.60
CA VAL A 304 -3.75 10.54 -13.74
C VAL A 304 -3.61 9.05 -13.96
N TRP A 305 -3.15 8.37 -12.92
CA TRP A 305 -2.87 6.95 -12.92
C TRP A 305 -4.00 6.23 -12.20
N ARG A 306 -4.49 5.14 -12.79
CA ARG A 306 -5.38 4.20 -12.11
C ARG A 306 -4.61 2.92 -11.89
N GLY A 307 -4.72 2.33 -10.71
CA GLY A 307 -3.98 1.12 -10.42
C GLY A 307 -4.66 0.23 -9.39
N LEU A 308 -4.12 -0.98 -9.28
CA LEU A 308 -4.43 -1.94 -8.23
C LEU A 308 -3.18 -2.76 -7.96
N TRP A 309 -3.08 -3.28 -6.75
CA TRP A 309 -2.12 -4.33 -6.43
C TRP A 309 -2.84 -5.46 -5.72
N THR A 310 -2.36 -6.69 -5.83
CA THR A 310 -3.16 -7.86 -5.47
C THR A 310 -2.32 -9.09 -5.18
N PHE A 311 -2.79 -9.92 -4.25
CA PHE A 311 -2.35 -11.29 -4.00
C PHE A 311 -3.31 -12.32 -4.62
N ASP A 312 -4.43 -11.89 -5.23
CA ASP A 312 -5.40 -12.79 -5.83
C ASP A 312 -4.76 -13.52 -7.03
N ALA A 313 -4.65 -14.84 -6.89
CA ALA A 313 -3.97 -15.69 -7.86
C ALA A 313 -4.57 -15.61 -9.27
N ASP A 314 -5.89 -15.43 -9.39
CA ASP A 314 -6.55 -15.29 -10.68
C ASP A 314 -6.20 -13.96 -11.34
N ARG A 315 -6.18 -12.85 -10.56
CA ARG A 315 -5.76 -11.53 -11.04
C ARG A 315 -4.29 -11.53 -11.44
N VAL A 316 -3.39 -12.02 -10.58
CA VAL A 316 -1.95 -12.15 -10.87
C VAL A 316 -1.72 -13.01 -12.13
N SER A 317 -2.43 -14.14 -12.25
CA SER A 317 -2.37 -15.00 -13.44
C SER A 317 -2.84 -14.30 -14.71
N ARG A 318 -3.92 -13.50 -14.63
CA ARG A 318 -4.44 -12.74 -15.78
C ARG A 318 -3.48 -11.63 -16.21
N VAL A 319 -2.89 -10.89 -15.27
CA VAL A 319 -1.89 -9.85 -15.56
C VAL A 319 -0.67 -10.46 -16.23
N ASN A 320 -0.09 -11.51 -15.64
CA ASN A 320 1.06 -12.23 -16.23
C ASN A 320 0.79 -12.70 -17.65
N ARG A 321 -0.36 -13.34 -17.87
CA ARG A 321 -0.76 -13.84 -19.20
C ARG A 321 -0.99 -12.72 -20.21
N TYR A 322 -1.44 -11.55 -19.76
CA TYR A 322 -1.56 -10.39 -20.63
C TYR A 322 -0.17 -9.93 -21.08
N ILE A 323 0.74 -9.72 -20.12
CA ILE A 323 2.10 -9.25 -20.39
C ILE A 323 2.80 -10.20 -21.37
N GLU A 324 2.85 -11.49 -21.06
CA GLU A 324 3.53 -12.52 -21.88
C GLU A 324 3.03 -12.63 -23.33
N ARG A 325 1.80 -12.20 -23.62
CA ARG A 325 1.20 -12.33 -24.94
C ARG A 325 1.29 -11.07 -25.79
N ASN A 326 1.45 -9.92 -25.15
CA ASN A 326 1.30 -8.62 -25.82
C ASN A 326 2.57 -7.77 -25.74
N LEU A 327 3.47 -8.04 -24.79
CA LEU A 327 4.73 -7.34 -24.57
C LEU A 327 5.90 -8.31 -24.71
#